data_AF-A0A4Y8VQL0-F1
#
_entry.id   AF-A0A4Y8VQL0-F1
#
_cell.length_a   1.000
_cell.length_b   1.000
_cell.length_c   1.000
_cell.angle_alpha   90.00
_cell.angle_beta   90.00
_cell.angle_gamma   90.00
#
_symmetry.space_group_name_H-M   'P 1'
#
loop_
_entity.id
_entity.type
_entity.pdbx_description
1 polymer ?
#
loop_
_entity_poly.entity_id
_entity_poly.type
_entity_poly.pdbx_seq_one_letter_code
_entity_poly.pdbx_strand_id
1 'polypeptide(L)'
;MKKLFVFLGLCLLTLTTWAQSQYVSCERTAEQDLIDDAGRSGILVLSKRSDLVVTVLNSPNAKSVLRGRNRNNNYLYEIIVNPDECKLPKVEVSKRGDINRSRFTVNLKKGLLQAYSVVEVEKPIALDEQNFYEPILSIDSTAVEFVSSYPDLQCKVSPDLHARIAKTKKKNDDKVYVTIVTIPMSSIRVMKDQLRMLNERCRNYEKMFENYSGKNKEKDLDDWDKCADELKELDDKWLMMKNIVVYGSNTNRLSVSVENLVADKKTTYGILSVKPEVLTEAGSLMAEAARLFEMRRYEDAKRTFMNVKSAKDFKVDLTPVINANLAECDSCILYTRYANGLFNKYLGWKKQGETISQKQLVDCASGALEMFQYLSNRNPCDYYSKGIEKLKQEIDKIPLDLRFTVVKWQNDYSGFQETGPMENVEVWAYYGDEGFAMRNLTRDGDLAHKIRKSEDFSQVGTSGADGVVDLHLKRSDLPTGFFFRPVGYKKKAKVKFLDMSNVMAQSQGDYTMRQFRLKMYLDN
;
A
#
# COMPACT_ATOMS: atom_id res chain seq x y z
N MET A 1 -46.35 26.63 -17.69
CA MET A 1 -44.97 27.06 -17.30
C MET A 1 -44.77 27.18 -15.78
N LYS A 2 -45.65 27.81 -14.99
CA LYS A 2 -45.49 27.88 -13.52
C LYS A 2 -45.45 26.52 -12.80
N LYS A 3 -46.24 25.52 -13.24
CA LYS A 3 -46.23 24.15 -12.66
C LYS A 3 -44.96 23.36 -12.97
N LEU A 4 -44.29 23.65 -14.10
CA LEU A 4 -43.02 23.00 -14.47
C LEU A 4 -41.87 23.51 -13.60
N PHE A 5 -41.86 24.81 -13.27
CA PHE A 5 -40.90 25.40 -12.34
C PHE A 5 -41.07 24.94 -10.89
N VAL A 6 -42.32 24.67 -10.45
CA VAL A 6 -42.58 24.10 -9.12
C VAL A 6 -42.13 22.64 -9.05
N PHE A 7 -42.29 21.86 -10.13
CA PHE A 7 -41.81 20.47 -10.20
C PHE A 7 -40.28 20.40 -10.28
N LEU A 8 -39.64 21.29 -11.06
CA LEU A 8 -38.17 21.40 -11.09
C LEU A 8 -37.59 21.87 -9.75
N GLY A 9 -38.28 22.79 -9.06
CA GLY A 9 -37.93 23.25 -7.72
C GLY A 9 -38.09 22.17 -6.63
N LEU A 10 -39.10 21.30 -6.74
CA LEU A 10 -39.28 20.16 -5.84
C LEU A 10 -38.24 19.05 -6.08
N CYS A 11 -37.84 18.79 -7.33
CA CYS A 11 -36.78 17.82 -7.65
C CYS A 11 -35.38 18.32 -7.28
N LEU A 12 -35.16 19.65 -7.22
CA LEU A 12 -33.92 20.24 -6.71
C LEU A 12 -33.80 20.21 -5.18
N LEU A 13 -34.93 20.14 -4.45
CA LEU A 13 -34.96 19.99 -3.00
C LEU A 13 -34.72 18.54 -2.52
N THR A 14 -34.86 17.55 -3.40
CA THR A 14 -34.59 16.13 -3.10
C THR A 14 -33.14 15.69 -3.36
N LEU A 15 -32.26 16.59 -3.82
CA LEU A 15 -30.83 16.32 -4.03
C LEU A 15 -29.92 16.81 -2.89
N THR A 16 -30.48 17.20 -1.75
CA THR A 16 -29.75 16.98 -0.50
C THR A 16 -29.95 15.51 -0.13
N THR A 17 -29.24 14.61 -0.82
CA THR A 17 -28.77 13.42 -0.12
C THR A 17 -27.85 13.98 0.95
N TRP A 18 -28.43 14.27 2.12
CA TRP A 18 -27.66 14.45 3.33
C TRP A 18 -26.78 13.21 3.36
N ALA A 19 -25.48 13.39 3.18
CA ALA A 19 -24.52 12.36 3.48
C ALA A 19 -24.65 12.14 4.99
N GLN A 20 -25.63 11.34 5.38
CA GLN A 20 -25.78 10.90 6.75
C GLN A 20 -24.49 10.15 7.02
N SER A 21 -23.63 10.75 7.84
CA SER A 21 -22.38 10.13 8.29
C SER A 21 -22.72 8.73 8.77
N GLN A 22 -22.20 7.72 8.08
CA GLN A 22 -22.21 6.36 8.58
C GLN A 22 -20.97 6.21 9.45
N TYR A 23 -21.18 5.74 10.68
CA TYR A 23 -20.08 5.55 11.61
C TYR A 23 -19.15 4.47 11.06
N VAL A 24 -17.86 4.76 11.09
CA VAL A 24 -16.83 3.83 10.65
C VAL A 24 -16.38 3.03 11.85
N SER A 25 -16.41 1.70 11.77
CA SER A 25 -15.90 0.79 12.79
C SER A 25 -14.67 0.02 12.29
N CYS A 26 -13.79 -0.38 13.22
CA CYS A 26 -12.57 -1.11 12.91
C CYS A 26 -12.62 -2.49 13.57
N GLU A 27 -12.40 -3.53 12.77
CA GLU A 27 -12.40 -4.93 13.20
C GLU A 27 -11.06 -5.59 12.86
N ARG A 28 -10.52 -6.42 13.75
CA ARG A 28 -9.27 -7.14 13.50
C ARG A 28 -9.48 -8.27 12.50
N THR A 29 -8.63 -8.37 11.47
CA THR A 29 -8.66 -9.44 10.46
C THR A 29 -7.30 -10.12 10.34
N ALA A 30 -7.02 -11.07 11.24
CA ALA A 30 -5.74 -11.74 11.37
C ALA A 30 -5.30 -12.49 10.10
N GLU A 31 -6.26 -13.02 9.35
CA GLU A 31 -6.04 -13.72 8.10
C GLU A 31 -5.51 -12.83 6.96
N GLN A 32 -5.54 -11.50 7.13
CA GLN A 32 -5.04 -10.52 6.15
C GLN A 32 -3.76 -9.83 6.62
N ASP A 33 -3.11 -10.33 7.67
CA ASP A 33 -1.80 -9.86 8.09
C ASP A 33 -0.75 -10.07 7.00
N LEU A 34 0.19 -9.15 6.92
CA LEU A 34 1.34 -9.27 6.03
C LEU A 34 2.62 -9.35 6.84
N ILE A 35 3.48 -10.29 6.48
CA ILE A 35 4.87 -10.32 6.94
C ILE A 35 5.59 -9.18 6.21
N ASP A 36 6.32 -8.35 6.95
CA ASP A 36 7.19 -7.34 6.35
C ASP A 36 8.60 -7.92 6.22
N ASP A 37 9.04 -8.16 4.98
CA ASP A 37 10.36 -8.74 4.69
C ASP A 37 11.53 -7.90 5.23
N ALA A 38 11.31 -6.60 5.47
CA ALA A 38 12.27 -5.70 6.10
C ALA A 38 12.23 -5.74 7.64
N GLY A 39 11.42 -6.61 8.24
CA GLY A 39 11.31 -6.82 9.68
C GLY A 39 10.60 -5.70 10.45
N ARG A 40 9.95 -4.76 9.75
CA ARG A 40 9.26 -3.63 10.39
C ARG A 40 7.93 -4.09 10.96
N SER A 41 7.45 -3.33 11.94
CA SER A 41 6.16 -3.57 12.58
C SER A 41 5.19 -2.47 12.19
N GLY A 42 3.92 -2.81 12.08
CA GLY A 42 2.94 -1.83 11.66
C GLY A 42 1.53 -2.34 11.64
N ILE A 43 0.68 -1.51 11.06
CA ILE A 43 -0.77 -1.67 11.05
C ILE A 43 -1.23 -1.49 9.61
N LEU A 44 -2.05 -2.41 9.13
CA LEU A 44 -2.72 -2.31 7.84
C LEU A 44 -4.19 -2.02 8.07
N VAL A 45 -4.66 -0.87 7.63
CA VAL A 45 -6.08 -0.53 7.66
C VAL A 45 -6.66 -0.78 6.27
N LEU A 46 -7.64 -1.68 6.19
CA LEU A 46 -8.25 -2.15 4.95
C LEU A 46 -9.66 -1.59 4.82
N SER A 47 -10.00 -0.94 3.72
CA SER A 47 -11.33 -0.36 3.54
C SER A 47 -11.84 -0.41 2.11
N LYS A 48 -13.17 -0.41 1.91
CA LYS A 48 -13.77 -0.14 0.60
C LYS A 48 -13.65 1.34 0.20
N ARG A 49 -13.32 2.22 1.15
CA ARG A 49 -13.21 3.67 0.96
C ARG A 49 -11.76 4.09 0.67
N SER A 50 -11.61 5.09 -0.22
CA SER A 50 -10.33 5.78 -0.47
C SER A 50 -10.14 7.06 0.34
N ASP A 51 -11.20 7.54 1.00
CA ASP A 51 -11.25 8.81 1.69
C ASP A 51 -11.15 8.65 3.22
N LEU A 52 -10.52 7.59 3.73
CA LEU A 52 -10.23 7.50 5.16
C LEU A 52 -9.10 8.45 5.57
N VAL A 53 -9.22 8.96 6.79
CA VAL A 53 -8.18 9.70 7.51
C VAL A 53 -7.75 8.83 8.68
N VAL A 54 -6.50 8.40 8.67
CA VAL A 54 -5.95 7.48 9.67
C VAL A 54 -4.78 8.16 10.38
N THR A 55 -4.89 8.29 11.71
CA THR A 55 -3.90 8.98 12.55
C THR A 55 -3.50 8.11 13.75
N VAL A 56 -2.28 8.29 14.25
CA VAL A 56 -1.81 7.62 15.47
C VAL A 56 -1.63 8.65 16.56
N LEU A 57 -2.48 8.61 17.58
CA LEU A 57 -2.62 9.67 18.58
C LEU A 57 -1.40 9.79 19.51
N ASN A 58 -0.72 8.68 19.77
CA ASN A 58 0.43 8.59 20.67
C ASN A 58 1.75 8.29 19.95
N SER A 59 1.81 8.48 18.62
CA SER A 59 3.04 8.43 17.85
C SER A 59 2.98 9.49 16.74
N PRO A 60 3.44 10.73 17.01
CA PRO A 60 3.30 11.85 16.07
C PRO A 60 4.10 11.68 14.78
N ASN A 61 5.13 10.83 14.79
CA ASN A 61 5.95 10.52 13.62
C ASN A 61 5.33 9.45 12.72
N ALA A 62 4.36 8.67 13.22
CA ALA A 62 3.70 7.66 12.44
C ALA A 62 2.80 8.30 11.38
N LYS A 63 3.07 7.98 10.12
CA LYS A 63 2.28 8.44 8.98
C LYS A 63 1.55 7.27 8.35
N SER A 64 0.29 7.49 8.01
CA SER A 64 -0.48 6.56 7.18
C SER A 64 -0.19 6.82 5.70
N VAL A 65 0.01 5.77 4.92
CA VAL A 65 0.25 5.84 3.48
C VAL A 65 -0.73 4.94 2.76
N LEU A 66 -1.48 5.49 1.78
CA LEU A 66 -2.30 4.67 0.90
C LEU A 66 -1.42 3.95 -0.12
N ARG A 67 -1.39 2.61 -0.07
CA ARG A 67 -0.56 1.74 -0.94
C ARG A 67 -1.28 1.26 -2.20
N GLY A 68 -2.56 1.55 -2.34
CA GLY A 68 -3.39 1.09 -3.47
C GLY A 68 -4.47 0.14 -2.99
N ARG A 69 -4.80 -0.88 -3.79
CA ARG A 69 -5.86 -1.86 -3.51
C ARG A 69 -5.33 -3.29 -3.44
N ASN A 70 -5.92 -4.11 -2.58
CA ASN A 70 -5.57 -5.52 -2.43
C ASN A 70 -6.39 -6.39 -3.41
N ARG A 71 -6.14 -7.71 -3.40
CA ARG A 71 -6.88 -8.68 -4.25
C ARG A 71 -8.40 -8.65 -4.00
N ASN A 72 -8.83 -8.28 -2.80
CA ASN A 72 -10.23 -8.13 -2.41
C ASN A 72 -10.82 -6.76 -2.79
N ASN A 73 -10.09 -5.97 -3.59
CA ASN A 73 -10.46 -4.62 -4.01
C ASN A 73 -10.69 -3.64 -2.83
N ASN A 74 -10.01 -3.89 -1.70
CA ASN A 74 -9.97 -2.96 -0.56
C ASN A 74 -8.75 -2.06 -0.69
N TYR A 75 -8.90 -0.77 -0.42
CA TYR A 75 -7.80 0.16 -0.20
C TYR A 75 -6.97 -0.24 1.02
N LEU A 76 -5.64 -0.19 0.90
CA LEU A 76 -4.71 -0.46 1.99
C LEU A 76 -4.05 0.83 2.47
N TYR A 77 -4.25 1.15 3.74
CA TYR A 77 -3.55 2.20 4.45
C TYR A 77 -2.51 1.55 5.36
N GLU A 78 -1.24 1.75 5.04
CA GLU A 78 -0.11 1.22 5.79
C GLU A 78 0.35 2.25 6.81
N ILE A 79 0.54 1.82 8.05
CA ILE A 79 1.10 2.62 9.13
C ILE A 79 2.30 1.86 9.68
N ILE A 80 3.50 2.38 9.46
CA ILE A 80 4.71 1.82 10.06
C ILE A 80 4.95 2.54 11.39
N VAL A 81 5.12 1.75 12.46
CA VAL A 81 5.37 2.25 13.80
C VAL A 81 6.57 1.52 14.37
N ASN A 82 7.56 2.27 14.85
CA ASN A 82 8.71 1.69 15.53
C ASN A 82 8.26 1.14 16.91
N PRO A 83 8.37 -0.18 17.17
CA PRO A 83 7.97 -0.77 18.45
C PRO A 83 8.74 -0.21 19.65
N ASP A 84 9.97 0.25 19.43
CA ASP A 84 10.79 0.84 20.49
C ASP A 84 10.29 2.24 20.88
N GLU A 85 9.64 2.96 19.96
CA GLU A 85 9.03 4.27 20.22
C GLU A 85 7.63 4.12 20.81
N CYS A 86 6.83 3.19 20.30
CA CYS A 86 5.45 3.01 20.74
C CYS A 86 4.99 1.56 20.59
N LYS A 87 4.99 0.82 21.70
CA LYS A 87 4.51 -0.58 21.75
C LYS A 87 3.00 -0.72 21.56
N LEU A 88 2.24 0.28 22.02
CA LEU A 88 0.78 0.30 22.03
C LEU A 88 0.23 1.51 21.26
N PRO A 89 0.40 1.58 19.93
CA PRO A 89 -0.16 2.66 19.13
C PRO A 89 -1.68 2.72 19.25
N LYS A 90 -2.18 3.93 19.49
CA LYS A 90 -3.60 4.29 19.52
C LYS A 90 -3.97 4.86 18.16
N VAL A 91 -4.62 4.06 17.34
CA VAL A 91 -5.04 4.44 15.99
C VAL A 91 -6.43 5.04 16.06
N GLU A 92 -6.60 6.18 15.39
CA GLU A 92 -7.89 6.81 15.13
C GLU A 92 -8.16 6.78 13.63
N VAL A 93 -9.34 6.28 13.25
CA VAL A 93 -9.83 6.19 11.87
C VAL A 93 -11.12 6.97 11.77
N SER A 94 -11.18 7.89 10.80
CA SER A 94 -12.41 8.58 10.43
C SER A 94 -12.56 8.62 8.92
N LYS A 95 -13.77 8.91 8.46
CA LYS A 95 -13.98 9.34 7.08
C LYS A 95 -13.53 10.81 6.93
N ARG A 96 -12.97 11.17 5.78
CA ARG A 96 -12.63 12.55 5.46
C ARG A 96 -13.87 13.44 5.52
N GLY A 97 -13.76 14.54 6.26
CA GLY A 97 -14.87 15.48 6.48
C GLY A 97 -15.91 14.99 7.47
N ASP A 98 -15.66 13.88 8.17
CA ASP A 98 -16.53 13.38 9.21
C ASP A 98 -15.99 13.76 10.60
N ILE A 99 -16.91 13.94 11.54
CA ILE A 99 -16.65 14.17 12.97
C ILE A 99 -16.68 12.85 13.75
N ASN A 100 -17.36 11.84 13.22
CA ASN A 100 -17.41 10.50 13.77
C ASN A 100 -16.11 9.73 13.50
N ARG A 101 -15.66 8.97 14.50
CA ARG A 101 -14.35 8.29 14.47
C ARG A 101 -14.36 7.01 15.29
N SER A 102 -13.55 6.07 14.84
CA SER A 102 -13.22 4.84 15.57
C SER A 102 -11.83 4.95 16.17
N ARG A 103 -11.66 4.43 17.38
CA ARG A 103 -10.36 4.33 18.03
C ARG A 103 -10.10 2.90 18.45
N PHE A 104 -8.88 2.44 18.24
CA PHE A 104 -8.43 1.15 18.74
C PHE A 104 -6.95 1.21 19.11
N THR A 105 -6.54 0.33 20.02
CA THR A 105 -5.14 0.19 20.43
C THR A 105 -4.62 -1.13 19.87
N VAL A 106 -3.42 -1.11 19.31
CA VAL A 106 -2.78 -2.30 18.74
C VAL A 106 -1.58 -2.68 19.58
N ASN A 107 -1.37 -3.97 19.83
CA ASN A 107 -0.13 -4.49 20.40
C ASN A 107 0.75 -5.00 19.24
N LEU A 108 1.76 -4.22 18.88
CA LEU A 108 2.60 -4.47 17.71
C LEU A 108 3.39 -5.77 17.88
N LYS A 109 3.46 -6.56 16.80
CA LYS A 109 4.36 -7.72 16.68
C LYS A 109 5.50 -7.38 15.72
N LYS A 110 6.73 -7.75 16.10
CA LYS A 110 7.93 -7.52 15.28
C LYS A 110 7.82 -8.26 13.94
N GLY A 111 8.16 -7.57 12.84
CA GLY A 111 8.11 -8.15 11.48
C GLY A 111 6.72 -8.38 10.91
N LEU A 112 5.66 -7.87 11.57
CA LEU A 112 4.28 -8.09 11.18
C LEU A 112 3.53 -6.78 10.99
N LEU A 113 2.77 -6.71 9.90
CA LEU A 113 1.77 -5.70 9.65
C LEU A 113 0.39 -6.26 9.99
N GLN A 114 -0.18 -5.84 11.12
CA GLN A 114 -1.45 -6.37 11.62
C GLN A 114 -2.64 -5.69 10.93
N ALA A 115 -3.50 -6.49 10.31
CA ALA A 115 -4.62 -6.00 9.51
C ALA A 115 -5.89 -5.72 10.32
N TYR A 116 -6.52 -4.58 10.02
CA TYR A 116 -7.79 -4.13 10.57
C TYR A 116 -8.70 -3.72 9.42
N SER A 117 -9.87 -4.34 9.34
CA SER A 117 -10.90 -4.00 8.35
C SER A 117 -11.82 -2.91 8.87
N VAL A 118 -12.07 -1.94 8.01
CA VAL A 118 -12.90 -0.79 8.27
C VAL A 118 -14.25 -0.98 7.61
N VAL A 119 -15.30 -1.00 8.41
CA VAL A 119 -16.68 -1.23 7.99
C VAL A 119 -17.57 -0.06 8.35
N GLU A 120 -18.49 0.29 7.45
CA GLU A 120 -19.52 1.29 7.72
C GLU A 120 -20.67 0.64 8.47
N VAL A 121 -21.17 1.35 9.48
CA VAL A 121 -22.15 0.83 10.42
C VAL A 121 -23.26 1.84 10.60
N GLU A 122 -24.50 1.37 10.38
CA GLU A 122 -25.70 2.20 10.51
C GLU A 122 -26.09 2.44 11.97
N LYS A 123 -25.94 1.42 12.83
CA LYS A 123 -26.34 1.45 14.24
C LYS A 123 -25.12 1.22 15.13
N PRO A 124 -24.18 2.17 15.22
CA PRO A 124 -23.01 2.00 16.04
C PRO A 124 -23.37 1.84 17.52
N ILE A 125 -22.67 0.93 18.19
CA ILE A 125 -22.79 0.61 19.60
C ILE A 125 -21.44 0.80 20.29
N ALA A 126 -21.50 1.22 21.55
CA ALA A 126 -20.35 1.38 22.43
C ALA A 126 -20.55 0.54 23.69
N LEU A 127 -19.41 0.17 24.27
CA LEU A 127 -19.34 -0.62 25.49
C LEU A 127 -19.11 0.33 26.68
N ASP A 128 -19.96 0.22 27.69
CA ASP A 128 -19.89 1.00 28.93
C ASP A 128 -19.70 0.03 30.11
N GLU A 129 -18.54 0.07 30.75
CA GLU A 129 -18.23 -0.81 31.88
C GLU A 129 -18.89 -0.30 33.15
N GLN A 130 -19.83 -1.08 33.68
CA GLN A 130 -20.50 -0.76 34.92
C GLN A 130 -19.73 -1.46 36.04
N ASN A 131 -18.91 -0.70 36.76
CA ASN A 131 -18.01 -1.17 37.83
C ASN A 131 -18.76 -1.68 39.08
N PHE A 132 -19.58 -2.72 38.94
CA PHE A 132 -20.23 -3.42 40.04
C PHE A 132 -19.87 -4.90 39.93
N TYR A 133 -19.05 -5.38 40.87
CA TYR A 133 -18.81 -6.81 41.03
C TYR A 133 -19.96 -7.40 41.83
N GLU A 134 -20.88 -8.06 41.14
CA GLU A 134 -21.86 -8.90 41.83
C GLU A 134 -21.27 -10.30 42.04
N PRO A 135 -21.36 -10.85 43.26
CA PRO A 135 -20.90 -12.22 43.51
C PRO A 135 -21.78 -13.22 42.75
N ILE A 136 -21.16 -14.25 42.20
CA ILE A 136 -21.85 -15.39 41.58
C ILE A 136 -21.82 -16.55 42.57
N LEU A 137 -22.92 -17.30 42.68
CA LEU A 137 -23.07 -18.46 43.58
C LEU A 137 -22.28 -19.72 43.13
N SER A 138 -21.25 -19.60 42.28
CA SER A 138 -20.58 -20.75 41.65
C SER A 138 -19.05 -20.63 41.69
N ILE A 139 -18.46 -21.42 42.61
CA ILE A 139 -17.09 -21.40 43.18
C ILE A 139 -15.93 -21.50 42.15
N ASP A 140 -16.18 -21.84 40.89
CA ASP A 140 -15.13 -21.94 39.85
C ASP A 140 -15.57 -21.43 38.46
N SER A 141 -16.44 -20.43 38.46
CA SER A 141 -16.90 -19.78 37.24
C SER A 141 -16.94 -18.28 37.37
N THR A 142 -16.82 -17.59 36.24
CA THR A 142 -17.08 -16.16 36.12
C THR A 142 -18.28 -15.94 35.21
N ALA A 143 -18.89 -14.76 35.27
CA ALA A 143 -19.90 -14.38 34.30
C ALA A 143 -19.67 -12.96 33.79
N VAL A 144 -20.01 -12.75 32.53
CA VAL A 144 -20.06 -11.44 31.91
C VAL A 144 -21.49 -11.16 31.51
N GLU A 145 -22.04 -10.06 32.00
CA GLU A 145 -23.41 -9.64 31.75
C GLU A 145 -23.42 -8.47 30.77
N PHE A 146 -24.19 -8.59 29.68
CA PHE A 146 -24.44 -7.53 28.73
C PHE A 146 -25.89 -7.05 28.87
N VAL A 147 -26.05 -5.77 29.22
CA VAL A 147 -27.35 -5.11 29.34
C VAL A 147 -27.56 -4.22 28.13
N SER A 148 -28.64 -4.43 27.38
CA SER A 148 -28.85 -3.78 26.09
C SER A 148 -30.32 -3.57 25.77
N SER A 149 -30.65 -2.51 25.02
CA SER A 149 -31.97 -2.32 24.42
C SER A 149 -32.13 -3.01 23.05
N TYR A 150 -31.09 -3.69 22.55
CA TYR A 150 -31.08 -4.35 21.25
C TYR A 150 -31.63 -5.79 21.37
N PRO A 151 -32.83 -6.08 20.82
CA PRO A 151 -33.47 -7.39 20.96
C PRO A 151 -32.72 -8.50 20.24
N ASP A 152 -32.00 -8.17 19.18
CA ASP A 152 -31.26 -9.06 18.30
C ASP A 152 -29.76 -9.14 18.63
N LEU A 153 -29.32 -8.54 19.75
CA LEU A 153 -27.94 -8.65 20.21
C LEU A 153 -27.53 -10.12 20.38
N GLN A 154 -26.44 -10.49 19.72
CA GLN A 154 -25.80 -11.80 19.75
C GLN A 154 -24.47 -11.71 20.50
N CYS A 155 -24.14 -12.76 21.24
CA CYS A 155 -22.84 -12.95 21.85
C CYS A 155 -22.21 -14.19 21.23
N LYS A 156 -21.00 -14.04 20.69
CA LYS A 156 -20.18 -15.12 20.15
C LYS A 156 -18.95 -15.29 21.03
N VAL A 157 -18.71 -16.53 21.42
CA VAL A 157 -17.58 -16.95 22.25
C VAL A 157 -16.93 -18.15 21.57
N SER A 158 -15.63 -18.35 21.79
CA SER A 158 -14.98 -19.57 21.33
C SER A 158 -15.63 -20.80 21.98
N PRO A 159 -15.91 -21.88 21.23
CA PRO A 159 -16.36 -23.15 21.80
C PRO A 159 -15.42 -23.68 22.89
N ASP A 160 -14.12 -23.41 22.76
CA ASP A 160 -13.08 -23.86 23.71
C ASP A 160 -13.20 -23.21 25.10
N LEU A 161 -13.93 -22.09 25.23
CA LEU A 161 -14.25 -21.53 26.54
C LEU A 161 -15.28 -22.36 27.30
N HIS A 162 -16.01 -23.26 26.64
CA HIS A 162 -17.11 -24.03 27.20
C HIS A 162 -18.16 -23.16 27.90
N ALA A 163 -18.35 -21.94 27.38
CA ALA A 163 -19.22 -20.94 27.97
C ALA A 163 -20.71 -21.27 27.75
N ARG A 164 -21.54 -20.92 28.72
CA ARG A 164 -23.01 -20.99 28.62
C ARG A 164 -23.57 -19.58 28.44
N ILE A 165 -24.40 -19.40 27.43
CA ILE A 165 -25.02 -18.11 27.13
C ILE A 165 -26.52 -18.20 27.45
N ALA A 166 -27.00 -17.31 28.32
CA ALA A 166 -28.40 -17.17 28.66
C ALA A 166 -28.88 -15.76 28.31
N LYS A 167 -30.05 -15.64 27.68
CA LYS A 167 -30.66 -14.35 27.33
C LYS A 167 -32.04 -14.25 27.95
N THR A 168 -32.29 -13.16 28.67
CA THR A 168 -33.55 -12.90 29.37
C THR A 168 -33.97 -11.43 29.21
N LYS A 169 -35.26 -11.12 29.38
CA LYS A 169 -35.72 -9.74 29.55
C LYS A 169 -35.50 -9.28 30.98
N LYS A 170 -35.17 -8.01 31.18
CA LYS A 170 -34.99 -7.43 32.51
C LYS A 170 -36.34 -7.38 33.23
N LYS A 171 -36.42 -7.88 34.47
CA LYS A 171 -37.68 -8.04 35.22
C LYS A 171 -38.54 -6.76 35.35
N ASN A 172 -37.91 -5.59 35.33
CA ASN A 172 -38.57 -4.30 35.54
C ASN A 172 -38.61 -3.43 34.27
N ASP A 173 -38.11 -3.93 33.13
CA ASP A 173 -38.12 -3.20 31.85
C ASP A 173 -38.08 -4.18 30.67
N ASP A 174 -39.25 -4.39 30.05
CA ASP A 174 -39.42 -5.31 28.91
C ASP A 174 -38.70 -4.86 27.62
N LYS A 175 -38.17 -3.62 27.59
CA LYS A 175 -37.37 -3.10 26.48
C LYS A 175 -35.87 -3.37 26.66
N VAL A 176 -35.46 -3.88 27.82
CA VAL A 176 -34.06 -4.18 28.13
C VAL A 176 -33.84 -5.69 28.18
N TYR A 177 -32.85 -6.14 27.42
CA TYR A 177 -32.40 -7.51 27.33
C TYR A 177 -31.09 -7.65 28.11
N VAL A 178 -30.99 -8.76 28.85
CA VAL A 178 -29.81 -9.14 29.61
C VAL A 178 -29.28 -10.44 29.02
N THR A 179 -28.02 -10.42 28.56
CA THR A 179 -27.32 -11.60 28.08
C THR A 179 -26.18 -11.93 29.03
N ILE A 180 -26.22 -13.09 29.67
CA ILE A 180 -25.21 -13.54 30.62
C ILE A 180 -24.39 -14.64 29.95
N VAL A 181 -23.07 -14.46 29.94
CA VAL A 181 -22.09 -15.43 29.47
C VAL A 181 -21.36 -15.99 30.68
N THR A 182 -21.65 -17.23 31.07
CA THR A 182 -20.97 -17.92 32.17
C THR A 182 -19.81 -18.76 31.64
N ILE A 183 -18.61 -18.54 32.17
CA ILE A 183 -17.37 -19.16 31.70
C ILE A 183 -16.73 -19.95 32.86
N PRO A 184 -16.45 -21.26 32.68
CA PRO A 184 -15.64 -22.03 33.62
C PRO A 184 -14.19 -21.50 33.67
N MET A 185 -13.66 -21.26 34.87
CA MET A 185 -12.29 -20.77 35.02
C MET A 185 -11.24 -21.82 34.62
N SER A 186 -11.59 -23.10 34.69
CA SER A 186 -10.75 -24.22 34.24
C SER A 186 -10.31 -24.08 32.78
N SER A 187 -11.21 -23.71 31.86
CA SER A 187 -10.90 -23.52 30.44
C SER A 187 -9.80 -22.46 30.24
N ILE A 188 -9.89 -21.34 30.97
CA ILE A 188 -8.91 -20.25 30.89
C ILE A 188 -7.58 -20.67 31.52
N ARG A 189 -7.60 -21.36 32.68
CA ARG A 189 -6.40 -21.81 33.38
C ARG A 189 -5.60 -22.80 32.54
N VAL A 190 -6.25 -23.83 32.00
CA VAL A 190 -5.59 -24.84 31.14
C VAL A 190 -4.86 -24.20 29.97
N MET A 191 -5.51 -23.24 29.30
CA MET A 191 -4.92 -22.53 28.16
C MET A 191 -3.72 -21.68 28.59
N LYS A 192 -3.85 -20.91 29.69
CA LYS A 192 -2.74 -20.12 30.24
C LYS A 192 -1.56 -20.99 30.68
N ASP A 193 -1.83 -22.15 31.29
CA ASP A 193 -0.79 -23.09 31.72
C ASP A 193 -0.06 -23.71 30.52
N GLN A 194 -0.78 -24.11 29.47
CA GLN A 194 -0.18 -24.60 28.22
C GLN A 194 0.72 -23.54 27.57
N LEU A 195 0.24 -22.30 27.47
CA LEU A 195 1.04 -21.18 26.94
C LEU A 195 2.27 -20.89 27.80
N ARG A 196 2.16 -20.96 29.13
CA ARG A 196 3.30 -20.76 30.04
C ARG A 196 4.34 -21.85 29.83
N MET A 197 3.94 -23.12 29.86
CA MET A 197 4.84 -24.26 29.69
C MET A 197 5.56 -24.24 28.34
N LEU A 198 4.83 -23.93 27.26
CA LEU A 198 5.39 -23.88 25.92
C LEU A 198 6.35 -22.68 25.75
N ASN A 199 5.98 -21.51 26.27
CA ASN A 199 6.88 -20.35 26.30
C ASN A 199 8.18 -20.64 27.08
N GLU A 200 8.08 -21.27 28.25
CA GLU A 200 9.25 -21.67 29.04
C GLU A 200 10.13 -22.65 28.27
N ARG A 201 9.53 -23.64 27.59
CA ARG A 201 10.25 -24.58 26.73
C ARG A 201 10.99 -23.87 25.59
N CYS A 202 10.33 -22.99 24.86
CA CYS A 202 10.98 -22.29 23.74
C CYS A 202 12.05 -21.29 24.21
N ARG A 203 11.86 -20.62 25.35
CA ARG A 203 12.92 -19.79 25.99
C ARG A 203 14.12 -20.61 26.45
N ASN A 204 13.91 -21.83 26.91
CA ASN A 204 15.02 -22.71 27.29
C ASN A 204 15.85 -23.10 26.05
N TYR A 205 15.21 -23.39 24.91
CA TYR A 205 15.92 -23.56 23.64
C TYR A 205 16.70 -22.31 23.23
N GLU A 206 16.07 -21.12 23.29
CA GLU A 206 16.73 -19.84 22.96
C GLU A 206 18.02 -19.64 23.78
N LYS A 207 17.96 -19.86 25.10
CA LYS A 207 19.14 -19.80 25.99
C LYS A 207 20.19 -20.88 25.72
N MET A 208 19.78 -22.09 25.35
CA MET A 208 20.70 -23.16 24.97
C MET A 208 21.48 -22.79 23.70
N PHE A 209 20.84 -22.09 22.75
CA PHE A 209 21.46 -21.67 21.50
C PHE A 209 22.40 -20.47 21.60
N GLU A 210 22.26 -19.61 22.62
CA GLU A 210 23.19 -18.50 22.87
C GLU A 210 24.65 -18.96 23.16
N ASN A 211 24.88 -20.22 23.57
CA ASN A 211 26.20 -20.77 23.91
C ASN A 211 26.48 -22.19 23.33
N TYR A 212 25.87 -22.55 22.21
CA TYR A 212 25.78 -23.95 21.77
C TYR A 212 27.04 -24.52 21.08
N SER A 213 27.62 -25.59 21.63
CA SER A 213 28.77 -26.35 21.08
C SER A 213 28.52 -27.86 20.93
N GLY A 214 27.25 -28.29 20.88
CA GLY A 214 26.84 -29.70 20.85
C GLY A 214 26.95 -30.39 19.47
N LYS A 215 27.10 -31.72 19.48
CA LYS A 215 27.23 -32.59 18.28
C LYS A 215 25.92 -32.80 17.49
N ASN A 216 24.74 -32.46 18.04
CA ASN A 216 23.41 -32.69 17.44
C ASN A 216 22.68 -31.40 17.07
N LYS A 217 23.43 -30.36 16.67
CA LYS A 217 22.92 -29.00 16.43
C LYS A 217 21.71 -28.93 15.49
N GLU A 218 21.67 -29.74 14.44
CA GLU A 218 20.62 -29.72 13.42
C GLU A 218 19.29 -30.26 13.96
N LYS A 219 19.31 -31.36 14.72
CA LYS A 219 18.12 -31.92 15.37
C LYS A 219 17.55 -30.98 16.44
N ASP A 220 18.42 -30.36 17.23
CA ASP A 220 17.99 -29.43 18.27
C ASP A 220 17.41 -28.13 17.67
N LEU A 221 17.88 -27.71 16.49
CA LEU A 221 17.30 -26.59 15.72
C LEU A 221 15.92 -26.95 15.18
N ASP A 222 15.73 -28.14 14.61
CA ASP A 222 14.42 -28.63 14.16
C ASP A 222 13.39 -28.70 15.31
N ASP A 223 13.83 -29.13 16.51
CA ASP A 223 12.97 -29.20 17.69
C ASP A 223 12.65 -27.79 18.24
N TRP A 224 13.53 -26.81 18.03
CA TRP A 224 13.26 -25.41 18.34
C TRP A 224 12.28 -24.78 17.36
N ASP A 225 12.45 -25.00 16.05
CA ASP A 225 11.53 -24.51 15.02
C ASP A 225 10.11 -25.07 15.24
N LYS A 226 9.99 -26.37 15.55
CA LYS A 226 8.71 -26.96 15.97
C LYS A 226 8.14 -26.33 17.23
N CYS A 227 8.98 -26.04 18.23
CA CYS A 227 8.52 -25.34 19.44
C CYS A 227 7.96 -23.95 19.10
N ALA A 228 8.64 -23.21 18.23
CA ALA A 228 8.24 -21.89 17.79
C ALA A 228 6.93 -21.92 17.00
N ASP A 229 6.77 -22.90 16.11
CA ASP A 229 5.54 -23.12 15.34
C ASP A 229 4.37 -23.51 16.27
N GLU A 230 4.57 -24.47 17.17
CA GLU A 230 3.56 -24.84 18.18
C GLU A 230 3.17 -23.65 19.05
N LEU A 231 4.14 -22.82 19.45
CA LEU A 231 3.89 -21.63 20.26
C LEU A 231 3.03 -20.62 19.48
N LYS A 232 3.33 -20.43 18.19
CA LYS A 232 2.55 -19.56 17.31
C LYS A 232 1.13 -20.05 17.13
N GLU A 233 0.93 -21.34 16.85
CA GLU A 233 -0.40 -21.95 16.75
C GLU A 233 -1.20 -21.79 18.05
N LEU A 234 -0.54 -22.01 19.19
CA LEU A 234 -1.16 -21.90 20.49
C LEU A 234 -1.52 -20.44 20.85
N ASP A 235 -0.67 -19.49 20.50
CA ASP A 235 -0.92 -18.04 20.63
C ASP A 235 -2.11 -17.60 19.76
N ASP A 236 -2.19 -18.09 18.52
CA ASP A 236 -3.31 -17.80 17.62
C ASP A 236 -4.62 -18.40 18.15
N LYS A 237 -4.57 -19.63 18.68
CA LYS A 237 -5.71 -20.26 19.36
C LYS A 237 -6.16 -19.45 20.57
N TRP A 238 -5.21 -18.99 21.39
CA TRP A 238 -5.53 -18.12 22.53
C TRP A 238 -6.14 -16.79 22.10
N LEU A 239 -5.64 -16.18 21.03
CA LEU A 239 -6.19 -14.95 20.45
C LEU A 239 -7.65 -15.11 20.03
N MET A 240 -8.03 -16.27 19.48
CA MET A 240 -9.41 -16.60 19.14
C MET A 240 -10.26 -16.92 20.38
N MET A 241 -9.66 -17.54 21.40
CA MET A 241 -10.37 -17.94 22.62
C MET A 241 -10.67 -16.78 23.56
N LYS A 242 -9.78 -15.78 23.64
CA LYS A 242 -9.79 -14.81 24.73
C LYS A 242 -10.84 -13.71 24.65
N ASN A 243 -11.66 -13.67 23.60
CA ASN A 243 -12.58 -12.57 23.32
C ASN A 243 -14.03 -13.04 23.29
N ILE A 244 -14.88 -12.36 24.05
CA ILE A 244 -16.33 -12.40 23.90
C ILE A 244 -16.71 -11.31 22.90
N VAL A 245 -17.24 -11.69 21.74
CA VAL A 245 -17.64 -10.77 20.68
C VAL A 245 -19.14 -10.53 20.71
N VAL A 246 -19.56 -9.27 20.79
CA VAL A 246 -20.95 -8.87 20.89
C VAL A 246 -21.34 -7.99 19.70
N TYR A 247 -22.46 -8.29 19.07
CA TYR A 247 -22.97 -7.56 17.89
C TYR A 247 -24.47 -7.80 17.69
N GLY A 248 -25.16 -6.87 17.02
CA GLY A 248 -26.54 -7.03 16.54
C GLY A 248 -26.63 -6.81 15.03
N SER A 249 -27.85 -6.71 14.50
CA SER A 249 -28.05 -6.42 13.07
C SER A 249 -27.66 -4.99 12.75
N ASN A 250 -26.77 -4.82 11.77
CA ASN A 250 -26.24 -3.53 11.31
C ASN A 250 -25.52 -2.72 12.41
N THR A 251 -25.01 -3.37 13.46
CA THR A 251 -24.11 -2.77 14.45
C THR A 251 -22.66 -3.17 14.18
N ASN A 252 -21.71 -2.46 14.79
CA ASN A 252 -20.32 -2.91 14.86
C ASN A 252 -20.18 -4.10 15.82
N ARG A 253 -19.06 -4.80 15.70
CA ARG A 253 -18.62 -5.79 16.70
C ARG A 253 -17.87 -5.10 17.84
N LEU A 254 -18.24 -5.45 19.06
CA LEU A 254 -17.51 -5.10 20.28
C LEU A 254 -16.85 -6.35 20.85
N SER A 255 -15.69 -6.21 21.48
CA SER A 255 -14.93 -7.33 22.04
C SER A 255 -14.59 -7.07 23.50
N VAL A 256 -14.85 -8.05 24.37
CA VAL A 256 -14.45 -8.04 25.78
C VAL A 256 -13.48 -9.17 26.03
N SER A 257 -12.32 -8.86 26.63
CA SER A 257 -11.30 -9.85 26.97
C SER A 257 -11.69 -10.64 28.22
N VAL A 258 -11.47 -11.95 28.18
CA VAL A 258 -11.65 -12.84 29.34
C VAL A 258 -10.40 -12.93 30.23
N GLU A 259 -9.28 -12.31 29.83
CA GLU A 259 -7.97 -12.45 30.49
C GLU A 259 -7.97 -12.07 31.97
N ASN A 260 -8.73 -11.03 32.30
CA ASN A 260 -8.76 -10.41 33.64
C ASN A 260 -10.00 -10.77 34.44
N LEU A 261 -10.80 -11.73 33.96
CA LEU A 261 -11.96 -12.20 34.71
C LEU A 261 -11.50 -13.00 35.93
N VAL A 262 -12.26 -12.87 37.01
CA VAL A 262 -11.98 -13.49 38.32
C VAL A 262 -13.10 -14.47 38.64
N ALA A 263 -12.73 -15.60 39.25
CA ALA A 263 -13.69 -16.57 39.77
C ALA A 263 -14.68 -15.88 40.72
N ASP A 264 -15.92 -16.36 40.73
CA ASP A 264 -17.01 -15.92 41.61
C ASP A 264 -17.46 -14.47 41.42
N LYS A 265 -16.98 -13.80 40.37
CA LYS A 265 -17.35 -12.42 40.05
C LYS A 265 -18.10 -12.33 38.74
N LYS A 266 -19.14 -11.51 38.74
CA LYS A 266 -19.84 -11.03 37.54
C LYS A 266 -19.35 -9.64 37.17
N THR A 267 -18.99 -9.45 35.90
CA THR A 267 -18.69 -8.13 35.34
C THR A 267 -19.83 -7.71 34.41
N THR A 268 -20.33 -6.48 34.57
CA THR A 268 -21.49 -5.99 33.81
C THR A 268 -21.10 -4.89 32.83
N TYR A 269 -21.58 -5.01 31.59
CA TYR A 269 -21.38 -4.06 30.52
C TYR A 269 -22.73 -3.57 29.97
N GLY A 270 -22.89 -2.25 29.92
CA GLY A 270 -23.95 -1.61 29.16
C GLY A 270 -23.57 -1.54 27.68
N ILE A 271 -24.46 -2.01 26.80
CA ILE A 271 -24.33 -1.80 25.36
C ILE A 271 -25.20 -0.60 24.97
N LEU A 272 -24.53 0.52 24.73
CA LEU A 272 -25.17 1.80 24.44
C LEU A 272 -25.15 2.11 22.95
N SER A 273 -26.21 2.74 22.46
CA SER A 273 -26.20 3.30 21.10
C SER A 273 -25.27 4.52 21.06
N VAL A 274 -24.33 4.52 20.12
CA VAL A 274 -23.58 5.73 19.78
C VAL A 274 -24.50 6.57 18.92
N LYS A 275 -25.05 7.66 19.48
CA LYS A 275 -25.78 8.61 18.66
C LYS A 275 -24.77 9.29 17.73
N PRO A 276 -24.95 9.25 16.40
CA PRO A 276 -24.16 10.08 15.52
C PRO A 276 -24.34 11.53 15.97
N GLU A 277 -23.24 12.28 16.03
CA GLU A 277 -23.30 13.69 16.41
C GLU A 277 -24.31 14.42 15.52
N VAL A 278 -25.22 15.19 16.14
CA VAL A 278 -26.18 16.04 15.43
C VAL A 278 -25.40 16.96 14.49
N LEU A 279 -25.97 17.32 13.34
CA LEU A 279 -25.35 18.22 12.37
C LEU A 279 -24.86 19.50 13.08
N THR A 280 -23.56 19.59 13.30
CA THR A 280 -22.85 20.71 13.93
C THR A 280 -22.38 21.70 12.87
N GLU A 281 -22.10 22.94 13.27
CA GLU A 281 -21.43 23.91 12.39
C GLU A 281 -20.05 23.37 11.98
N ALA A 282 -19.28 22.86 12.96
CA ALA A 282 -18.02 22.18 12.72
C ALA A 282 -18.17 20.99 11.76
N GLY A 283 -19.18 20.14 11.96
CA GLY A 283 -19.44 18.98 11.09
C GLY A 283 -19.82 19.37 9.66
N SER A 284 -20.60 20.44 9.50
CA SER A 284 -20.97 20.97 8.18
C SER A 284 -19.76 21.53 7.43
N LEU A 285 -18.88 22.25 8.11
CA LEU A 285 -17.62 22.75 7.53
C LEU A 285 -16.67 21.62 7.17
N MET A 286 -16.56 20.59 8.02
CA MET A 286 -15.76 19.39 7.74
C MET A 286 -16.25 18.68 6.47
N ALA A 287 -17.57 18.48 6.34
CA ALA A 287 -18.17 17.83 5.18
C ALA A 287 -17.98 18.64 3.90
N GLU A 288 -18.17 19.97 3.96
CA GLU A 288 -17.94 20.85 2.82
C GLU A 288 -16.45 20.88 2.40
N ALA A 289 -15.52 20.89 3.36
CA ALA A 289 -14.10 20.81 3.06
C ALA A 289 -13.72 19.50 2.36
N ALA A 290 -14.30 18.38 2.79
CA ALA A 290 -14.12 17.08 2.11
C ALA A 290 -14.69 17.07 0.70
N ARG A 291 -15.89 17.62 0.49
CA ARG A 291 -16.49 17.76 -0.84
C ARG A 291 -15.60 18.59 -1.77
N LEU A 292 -15.05 19.70 -1.29
CA LEU A 292 -14.11 20.53 -2.05
C LEU A 292 -12.81 19.75 -2.38
N PHE A 293 -12.32 18.94 -1.44
CA PHE A 293 -11.15 18.08 -1.65
C PHE A 293 -11.40 17.05 -2.76
N GLU A 294 -12.54 16.35 -2.72
CA GLU A 294 -12.96 15.39 -3.77
C GLU A 294 -13.05 16.06 -5.14
N MET A 295 -13.55 17.31 -5.18
CA MET A 295 -13.59 18.14 -6.39
C MET A 295 -12.23 18.67 -6.85
N ARG A 296 -11.13 18.27 -6.19
CA ARG A 296 -9.76 18.72 -6.45
C ARG A 296 -9.55 20.23 -6.23
N ARG A 297 -10.46 20.88 -5.50
CA ARG A 297 -10.35 22.30 -5.08
C ARG A 297 -9.57 22.38 -3.78
N TYR A 298 -8.31 21.92 -3.80
CA TYR A 298 -7.52 21.71 -2.59
C TYR A 298 -7.25 23.00 -1.79
N GLU A 299 -7.07 24.14 -2.45
CA GLU A 299 -6.91 25.44 -1.77
C GLU A 299 -8.18 25.86 -1.02
N ASP A 300 -9.34 25.68 -1.63
CA ASP A 300 -10.62 25.99 -1.00
C ASP A 300 -10.91 25.01 0.13
N ALA A 301 -10.65 23.71 -0.08
CA ALA A 301 -10.75 22.69 0.96
C ALA A 301 -9.86 23.02 2.16
N LYS A 302 -8.61 23.43 1.91
CA LYS A 302 -7.66 23.85 2.95
C LYS A 302 -8.19 25.03 3.76
N ARG A 303 -8.73 26.07 3.10
CA ARG A 303 -9.34 27.22 3.78
C ARG A 303 -10.55 26.79 4.63
N THR A 304 -11.42 25.95 4.09
CA THR A 304 -12.60 25.46 4.81
C THR A 304 -12.20 24.60 6.02
N PHE A 305 -11.20 23.72 5.91
CA PHE A 305 -10.67 22.95 7.04
C PHE A 305 -10.08 23.85 8.15
N MET A 306 -9.41 24.95 7.79
CA MET A 306 -8.92 25.91 8.79
C MET A 306 -10.07 26.59 9.56
N ASN A 307 -11.17 26.91 8.86
CA ASN A 307 -12.33 27.58 9.45
C ASN A 307 -13.10 26.69 10.44
N VAL A 308 -12.91 25.36 10.41
CA VAL A 308 -13.55 24.43 11.37
C VAL A 308 -13.19 24.80 12.82
N LYS A 309 -11.96 25.27 13.08
CA LYS A 309 -11.52 25.67 14.43
C LYS A 309 -12.24 26.92 14.96
N SER A 310 -12.87 27.69 14.07
CA SER A 310 -13.63 28.90 14.41
C SER A 310 -15.13 28.64 14.63
N ALA A 311 -15.60 27.41 14.39
CA ALA A 311 -16.99 27.02 14.63
C ALA A 311 -17.32 27.05 16.13
N LYS A 312 -18.56 27.41 16.48
CA LYS A 312 -18.97 27.57 17.89
C LYS A 312 -18.94 26.27 18.69
N ASP A 313 -19.16 25.15 18.00
CA ASP A 313 -19.22 23.80 18.55
C ASP A 313 -17.94 22.98 18.30
N PHE A 314 -16.82 23.68 18.01
CA PHE A 314 -15.53 23.04 17.83
C PHE A 314 -15.10 22.25 19.07
N LYS A 315 -14.71 20.99 18.83
CA LYS A 315 -14.11 20.11 19.85
C LYS A 315 -12.61 20.02 19.61
N VAL A 316 -11.83 20.31 20.67
CA VAL A 316 -10.35 20.30 20.62
C VAL A 316 -9.79 18.97 20.12
N ASP A 317 -10.48 17.87 20.42
CA ASP A 317 -10.08 16.53 20.00
C ASP A 317 -10.20 16.30 18.48
N LEU A 318 -10.83 17.17 17.70
CA LEU A 318 -10.83 17.12 16.22
C LEU A 318 -9.52 17.65 15.61
N THR A 319 -8.67 18.32 16.40
CA THR A 319 -7.42 18.93 15.92
C THR A 319 -6.51 17.97 15.13
N PRO A 320 -6.25 16.72 15.58
CA PRO A 320 -5.39 15.80 14.85
C PRO A 320 -5.93 15.48 13.45
N VAL A 321 -7.23 15.23 13.33
CA VAL A 321 -7.91 14.93 12.06
C VAL A 321 -7.86 16.14 11.13
N ILE A 322 -8.12 17.35 11.64
CA ILE A 322 -8.03 18.58 10.84
C ILE A 322 -6.60 18.78 10.33
N ASN A 323 -5.59 18.62 11.18
CA ASN A 323 -4.19 18.79 10.79
C ASN A 323 -3.76 17.75 9.73
N ALA A 324 -4.21 16.49 9.86
CA ALA A 324 -3.97 15.47 8.84
C ALA A 324 -4.62 15.84 7.49
N ASN A 325 -5.85 16.37 7.52
CA ASN A 325 -6.52 16.86 6.32
C ASN A 325 -5.78 18.03 5.67
N LEU A 326 -5.31 19.00 6.47
CA LEU A 326 -4.55 20.15 5.98
C LEU A 326 -3.22 19.71 5.34
N ALA A 327 -2.50 18.76 5.94
CA ALA A 327 -1.26 18.21 5.39
C ALA A 327 -1.49 17.50 4.04
N GLU A 328 -2.61 16.80 3.90
CA GLU A 328 -3.01 16.19 2.62
C GLU A 328 -3.37 17.26 1.58
N CYS A 329 -4.09 18.32 1.97
CA CYS A 329 -4.33 19.46 1.07
C CYS A 329 -3.02 20.09 0.60
N ASP A 330 -2.08 20.36 1.50
CA ASP A 330 -0.77 20.96 1.17
C ASP A 330 0.01 20.11 0.17
N SER A 331 0.04 18.80 0.40
CA SER A 331 0.66 17.83 -0.51
C SER A 331 -0.01 17.85 -1.88
N CYS A 332 -1.34 17.82 -1.92
CA CYS A 332 -2.10 17.82 -3.17
C CYS A 332 -1.96 19.13 -3.95
N ILE A 333 -1.91 20.28 -3.28
CA ILE A 333 -1.65 21.59 -3.88
C ILE A 333 -0.27 21.59 -4.56
N LEU A 334 0.76 21.15 -3.82
CA LEU A 334 2.13 21.11 -4.31
C LEU A 334 2.26 20.19 -5.52
N TYR A 335 1.79 18.95 -5.42
CA TYR A 335 1.87 17.98 -6.52
C TYR A 335 1.02 18.40 -7.72
N THR A 336 -0.13 19.05 -7.52
CA THR A 336 -0.93 19.61 -8.62
C THR A 336 -0.14 20.70 -9.36
N ARG A 337 0.56 21.56 -8.64
CA ARG A 337 1.41 22.61 -9.24
C ARG A 337 2.54 21.99 -10.06
N TYR A 338 3.24 20.99 -9.53
CA TYR A 338 4.31 20.31 -10.26
C TYR A 338 3.79 19.51 -11.46
N ALA A 339 2.71 18.74 -11.29
CA ALA A 339 2.08 17.98 -12.36
C ALA A 339 1.69 18.90 -13.53
N ASN A 340 0.97 19.99 -13.26
CA ASN A 340 0.54 20.93 -14.28
C ASN A 340 1.72 21.69 -14.89
N GLY A 341 2.71 22.09 -14.07
CA GLY A 341 3.91 22.78 -14.55
C GLY A 341 4.71 21.92 -15.52
N LEU A 342 4.99 20.66 -15.16
CA LEU A 342 5.70 19.70 -16.00
C LEU A 342 4.87 19.34 -17.24
N PHE A 343 3.56 19.12 -17.10
CA PHE A 343 2.70 18.81 -18.23
C PHE A 343 2.64 19.95 -19.26
N ASN A 344 2.47 21.19 -18.81
CA ASN A 344 2.46 22.36 -19.69
C ASN A 344 3.83 22.58 -20.35
N LYS A 345 4.92 22.34 -19.62
CA LYS A 345 6.29 22.39 -20.16
C LYS A 345 6.49 21.34 -21.25
N TYR A 346 6.05 20.10 -21.01
CA TYR A 346 6.05 19.03 -22.00
C TYR A 346 5.25 19.41 -23.27
N LEU A 347 4.04 19.93 -23.12
CA LEU A 347 3.22 20.38 -24.25
C LEU A 347 3.86 21.53 -25.03
N GLY A 348 4.50 22.47 -24.33
CA GLY A 348 5.25 23.57 -24.94
C GLY A 348 6.43 23.06 -25.77
N TRP A 349 7.24 22.17 -25.20
CA TRP A 349 8.37 21.55 -25.88
C TRP A 349 7.97 20.70 -27.09
N LYS A 350 6.86 19.95 -26.98
CA LYS A 350 6.32 19.18 -28.11
C LYS A 350 5.95 20.06 -29.31
N LYS A 351 5.53 21.30 -29.08
CA LYS A 351 5.22 22.27 -30.15
C LYS A 351 6.48 22.89 -30.77
N GLN A 352 7.59 22.96 -30.04
CA GLN A 352 8.84 23.58 -30.49
C GLN A 352 9.70 22.65 -31.35
N GLY A 353 9.46 21.33 -31.30
CA GLY A 353 9.84 20.35 -32.33
C GLY A 353 11.34 20.03 -32.50
N GLU A 354 12.21 21.03 -32.57
CA GLU A 354 13.59 20.85 -33.07
C GLU A 354 14.69 21.20 -32.05
N THR A 355 14.41 21.98 -31.00
CA THR A 355 15.43 22.46 -30.05
C THR A 355 15.54 21.66 -28.76
N ILE A 356 14.62 20.71 -28.51
CA ILE A 356 14.51 19.99 -27.23
C ILE A 356 14.90 18.52 -27.42
N SER A 357 15.74 18.00 -26.54
CA SER A 357 16.20 16.61 -26.61
C SER A 357 15.07 15.62 -26.29
N GLN A 358 15.10 14.44 -26.91
CA GLN A 358 14.15 13.36 -26.61
C GLN A 358 14.20 12.94 -25.13
N LYS A 359 15.40 13.01 -24.53
CA LYS A 359 15.60 12.74 -23.10
C LYS A 359 14.85 13.77 -22.24
N GLN A 360 15.01 15.06 -22.51
CA GLN A 360 14.29 16.10 -21.76
C GLN A 360 12.77 15.94 -21.85
N LEU A 361 12.25 15.60 -23.03
CA LEU A 361 10.82 15.33 -23.21
C LEU A 361 10.33 14.17 -22.33
N VAL A 362 11.06 13.06 -22.32
CA VAL A 362 10.72 11.87 -21.54
C VAL A 362 10.84 12.13 -20.04
N ASP A 363 11.93 12.76 -19.60
CA ASP A 363 12.15 13.07 -18.18
C ASP A 363 11.03 14.00 -17.66
N CYS A 364 10.62 14.98 -18.46
CA CYS A 364 9.54 15.91 -18.11
C CYS A 364 8.17 15.22 -18.08
N ALA A 365 7.85 14.40 -19.08
CA ALA A 365 6.59 13.65 -19.11
C ALA A 365 6.52 12.59 -18.00
N SER A 366 7.63 11.91 -17.71
CA SER A 366 7.73 10.92 -16.63
C SER A 366 7.61 11.57 -15.26
N GLY A 367 8.22 12.75 -15.06
CA GLY A 367 8.01 13.53 -13.84
C GLY A 367 6.56 13.97 -13.67
N ALA A 368 5.89 14.40 -14.74
CA ALA A 368 4.46 14.70 -14.70
C ALA A 368 3.64 13.44 -14.32
N LEU A 369 3.92 12.30 -14.96
CA LEU A 369 3.28 11.01 -14.68
C LEU A 369 3.40 10.62 -13.21
N GLU A 370 4.59 10.75 -12.63
CA GLU A 370 4.85 10.46 -11.22
C GLU A 370 3.99 11.36 -10.30
N MET A 371 3.93 12.67 -10.57
CA MET A 371 3.09 13.58 -9.80
C MET A 371 1.60 13.25 -9.90
N PHE A 372 1.13 12.88 -11.10
CA PHE A 372 -0.24 12.40 -11.31
C PHE A 372 -0.54 11.11 -10.53
N GLN A 373 0.43 10.19 -10.43
CA GLN A 373 0.31 8.98 -9.62
C GLN A 373 0.24 9.30 -8.13
N TYR A 374 1.08 10.21 -7.61
CA TYR A 374 1.01 10.66 -6.22
C TYR A 374 -0.34 11.30 -5.87
N LEU A 375 -0.92 12.06 -6.80
CA LEU A 375 -2.26 12.64 -6.65
C LEU A 375 -3.35 11.56 -6.68
N SER A 376 -3.27 10.61 -7.62
CA SER A 376 -4.21 9.49 -7.72
C SER A 376 -4.22 8.63 -6.46
N ASN A 377 -3.06 8.40 -5.84
CA ASN A 377 -2.97 7.66 -4.59
C ASN A 377 -3.57 8.40 -3.38
N ARG A 378 -3.78 9.72 -3.45
CA ARG A 378 -4.37 10.52 -2.36
C ARG A 378 -5.84 10.83 -2.58
N ASN A 379 -6.22 11.06 -3.83
CA ASN A 379 -7.57 11.35 -4.24
C ASN A 379 -7.91 10.58 -5.53
N PRO A 380 -8.17 9.26 -5.43
CA PRO A 380 -8.43 8.43 -6.60
C PRO A 380 -9.66 8.94 -7.36
N CYS A 381 -9.47 9.34 -8.63
CA CYS A 381 -10.57 9.77 -9.48
C CYS A 381 -10.24 9.59 -10.96
N ASP A 382 -11.28 9.53 -11.80
CA ASP A 382 -11.17 9.34 -13.25
C ASP A 382 -10.27 10.36 -13.94
N TYR A 383 -10.21 11.59 -13.41
CA TYR A 383 -9.36 12.64 -13.94
C TYR A 383 -7.88 12.23 -13.89
N TYR A 384 -7.41 11.75 -12.73
CA TYR A 384 -6.02 11.32 -12.59
C TYR A 384 -5.76 10.02 -13.35
N SER A 385 -6.67 9.05 -13.30
CA SER A 385 -6.52 7.78 -14.03
C SER A 385 -6.38 8.01 -15.55
N LYS A 386 -7.22 8.84 -16.15
CA LYS A 386 -7.14 9.19 -17.57
C LYS A 386 -5.87 9.98 -17.91
N GLY A 387 -5.45 10.88 -17.02
CA GLY A 387 -4.20 11.63 -17.19
C GLY A 387 -2.96 10.73 -17.19
N ILE A 388 -2.90 9.79 -16.25
CA ILE A 388 -1.83 8.78 -16.13
C ILE A 388 -1.77 7.93 -17.40
N GLU A 389 -2.91 7.39 -17.84
CA GLU A 389 -2.98 6.55 -19.03
C GLU A 389 -2.51 7.30 -20.29
N LYS A 390 -3.01 8.53 -20.48
CA LYS A 390 -2.61 9.37 -21.60
C LYS A 390 -1.13 9.70 -21.58
N LEU A 391 -0.56 10.04 -20.41
CA LEU A 391 0.86 10.32 -20.28
C LEU A 391 1.72 9.09 -20.60
N LYS A 392 1.34 7.90 -20.14
CA LYS A 392 2.03 6.65 -20.50
C LYS A 392 2.03 6.44 -22.02
N GLN A 393 0.86 6.51 -22.65
CA GLN A 393 0.74 6.36 -24.10
C GLN A 393 1.55 7.41 -24.87
N GLU A 394 1.61 8.64 -24.38
CA GLU A 394 2.41 9.68 -25.01
C GLU A 394 3.91 9.46 -24.82
N ILE A 395 4.36 8.99 -23.67
CA ILE A 395 5.76 8.60 -23.43
C ILE A 395 6.17 7.47 -24.37
N ASP A 396 5.32 6.46 -24.54
CA ASP A 396 5.58 5.32 -25.42
C ASP A 396 5.72 5.72 -26.89
N LYS A 397 5.02 6.78 -27.31
CA LYS A 397 5.09 7.35 -28.67
C LYS A 397 6.33 8.22 -28.91
N ILE A 398 7.05 8.65 -27.87
CA ILE A 398 8.27 9.46 -28.08
C ILE A 398 9.33 8.54 -28.69
N PRO A 399 9.79 8.78 -29.93
CA PRO A 399 10.79 7.94 -30.56
C PRO A 399 12.07 7.90 -29.71
N LEU A 400 12.79 6.79 -29.81
CA LEU A 400 14.16 6.68 -29.32
C LEU A 400 15.07 6.52 -30.54
N ASP A 401 15.67 7.64 -30.95
CA ASP A 401 16.55 7.66 -32.10
C ASP A 401 18.01 7.52 -31.64
N LEU A 402 18.68 6.50 -32.18
CA LEU A 402 20.08 6.19 -31.91
C LEU A 402 20.88 6.26 -33.22
N ARG A 403 21.97 7.01 -33.21
CA ARG A 403 22.97 7.04 -34.28
C ARG A 403 24.23 6.34 -33.82
N PHE A 404 24.62 5.28 -34.51
CA PHE A 404 25.92 4.65 -34.35
C PHE A 404 26.84 5.11 -35.47
N THR A 405 28.04 5.58 -35.11
CA THR A 405 29.15 5.84 -36.03
C THR A 405 30.19 4.75 -35.81
N VAL A 406 30.29 3.81 -36.74
CA VAL A 406 31.20 2.68 -36.67
C VAL A 406 32.50 3.04 -37.38
N VAL A 407 33.61 2.88 -36.67
CA VAL A 407 34.94 3.28 -37.12
C VAL A 407 35.93 2.13 -36.98
N LYS A 408 36.87 2.06 -37.93
CA LYS A 408 37.96 1.10 -37.95
C LYS A 408 38.97 1.47 -36.87
N TRP A 409 39.32 0.49 -36.06
CA TRP A 409 40.35 0.58 -35.03
C TRP A 409 41.47 -0.38 -35.41
N GLN A 410 42.63 0.12 -35.81
CA GLN A 410 43.76 -0.69 -36.27
C GLN A 410 44.96 -0.47 -35.39
N ASN A 411 45.82 -1.48 -35.29
CA ASN A 411 47.11 -1.35 -34.63
C ASN A 411 48.20 -1.19 -35.70
N ASP A 412 48.85 -0.04 -35.73
CA ASP A 412 49.99 0.23 -36.61
C ASP A 412 51.29 0.37 -35.81
N TYR A 413 52.39 0.75 -36.46
CA TYR A 413 53.71 0.91 -35.83
C TYR A 413 53.74 2.00 -34.74
N SER A 414 52.76 2.91 -34.73
CA SER A 414 52.60 3.99 -33.75
C SER A 414 51.57 3.67 -32.66
N GLY A 415 50.93 2.50 -32.73
CA GLY A 415 49.95 2.00 -31.77
C GLY A 415 48.54 1.91 -32.35
N PHE A 416 47.54 1.84 -31.45
CA PHE A 416 46.14 1.75 -31.85
C PHE A 416 45.59 3.09 -32.31
N GLN A 417 45.19 3.17 -33.58
CA GLN A 417 44.61 4.37 -34.18
C GLN A 417 43.26 4.11 -34.86
N GLU A 418 42.48 5.18 -34.96
CA GLU A 418 41.24 5.19 -35.71
C GLU A 418 41.53 5.55 -37.17
N THR A 419 41.29 4.62 -38.09
CA THR A 419 41.75 4.74 -39.49
C THR A 419 40.65 5.11 -40.49
N GLY A 420 39.44 5.40 -40.00
CA GLY A 420 38.31 5.90 -40.80
C GLY A 420 37.01 5.13 -40.58
N PRO A 421 35.95 5.46 -41.34
CA PRO A 421 34.64 4.82 -41.22
C PRO A 421 34.68 3.34 -41.63
N MET A 422 33.79 2.55 -41.01
CA MET A 422 33.59 1.13 -41.33
C MET A 422 32.19 0.90 -41.91
N GLU A 423 32.12 0.69 -43.22
CA GLU A 423 30.90 0.34 -43.95
C GLU A 423 30.51 -1.14 -43.81
N ASN A 424 29.31 -1.51 -44.25
CA ASN A 424 28.83 -2.90 -44.29
C ASN A 424 28.85 -3.63 -42.93
N VAL A 425 28.62 -2.89 -41.85
CA VAL A 425 28.38 -3.46 -40.51
C VAL A 425 26.88 -3.56 -40.29
N GLU A 426 26.36 -4.79 -40.26
CA GLU A 426 24.96 -5.05 -39.93
C GLU A 426 24.74 -4.87 -38.42
N VAL A 427 23.65 -4.19 -38.05
CA VAL A 427 23.22 -4.02 -36.67
C VAL A 427 22.01 -4.89 -36.42
N TRP A 428 22.14 -5.82 -35.48
CA TRP A 428 21.10 -6.77 -35.09
C TRP A 428 20.65 -6.51 -33.66
N ALA A 429 19.38 -6.18 -33.46
CA ALA A 429 18.75 -6.06 -32.16
C ALA A 429 18.40 -7.46 -31.62
N TYR A 430 18.68 -7.70 -30.34
CA TYR A 430 18.38 -8.95 -29.65
C TYR A 430 17.36 -8.73 -28.53
N TYR A 431 16.27 -9.50 -28.53
CA TYR A 431 15.12 -9.35 -27.62
C TYR A 431 14.97 -10.48 -26.58
N GLY A 432 15.88 -11.46 -26.56
CA GLY A 432 15.82 -12.57 -25.60
C GLY A 432 16.54 -12.28 -24.27
N ASP A 433 16.43 -13.23 -23.33
CA ASP A 433 16.85 -13.07 -21.93
C ASP A 433 18.30 -13.49 -21.61
N GLU A 434 19.06 -14.06 -22.58
CA GLU A 434 20.39 -14.65 -22.35
C GLU A 434 21.57 -13.64 -22.30
N GLY A 435 21.32 -12.38 -21.91
CA GLY A 435 22.20 -11.22 -22.15
C GLY A 435 23.69 -11.36 -21.76
N PHE A 436 24.04 -12.18 -20.76
CA PHE A 436 25.44 -12.40 -20.36
C PHE A 436 26.19 -13.38 -21.26
N ALA A 437 25.56 -14.48 -21.68
CA ALA A 437 26.17 -15.47 -22.58
C ALA A 437 26.42 -14.86 -23.97
N MET A 438 25.56 -13.92 -24.37
CA MET A 438 25.60 -13.20 -25.64
C MET A 438 26.83 -12.30 -25.81
N ARG A 439 27.42 -11.76 -24.74
CA ARG A 439 28.62 -10.90 -24.79
C ARG A 439 29.87 -11.62 -25.32
N ASN A 440 29.89 -12.95 -25.25
CA ASN A 440 31.04 -13.77 -25.68
C ASN A 440 30.99 -14.16 -27.16
N LEU A 441 29.89 -13.86 -27.87
CA LEU A 441 29.75 -14.08 -29.31
C LEU A 441 30.55 -13.03 -30.09
N THR A 442 31.80 -13.37 -30.37
CA THR A 442 32.75 -12.52 -31.10
C THR A 442 33.01 -12.97 -32.54
N ARG A 443 32.56 -14.17 -32.91
CA ARG A 443 32.76 -14.76 -34.25
C ARG A 443 31.52 -14.59 -35.11
N ASP A 444 31.72 -14.14 -36.34
CA ASP A 444 30.66 -13.93 -37.32
C ASP A 444 29.81 -15.19 -37.58
N GLY A 445 30.47 -16.35 -37.76
CA GLY A 445 29.79 -17.61 -38.04
C GLY A 445 28.87 -18.08 -36.90
N ASP A 446 29.27 -17.86 -35.65
CA ASP A 446 28.50 -18.26 -34.48
C ASP A 446 27.24 -17.39 -34.31
N LEU A 447 27.38 -16.08 -34.54
CA LEU A 447 26.23 -15.16 -34.54
C LEU A 447 25.28 -15.46 -35.70
N ALA A 448 25.80 -15.65 -36.92
CA ALA A 448 24.98 -15.98 -38.09
C ALA A 448 24.20 -17.29 -37.90
N HIS A 449 24.77 -18.28 -37.20
CA HIS A 449 24.08 -19.51 -36.83
C HIS A 449 22.95 -19.26 -35.84
N LYS A 450 23.17 -18.43 -34.80
CA LYS A 450 22.15 -18.07 -33.81
C LYS A 450 20.99 -17.28 -34.44
N ILE A 451 21.29 -16.28 -35.28
CA ILE A 451 20.27 -15.49 -35.99
C ILE A 451 19.34 -16.38 -36.82
N ARG A 452 19.87 -17.43 -37.47
CA ARG A 452 19.05 -18.37 -38.27
C ARG A 452 18.17 -19.29 -37.44
N LYS A 453 18.45 -19.44 -36.14
CA LYS A 453 17.80 -20.42 -35.25
C LYS A 453 16.84 -19.81 -34.24
N SER A 454 16.85 -18.50 -34.07
CA SER A 454 16.05 -17.80 -33.08
C SER A 454 15.36 -16.60 -33.72
N GLU A 455 14.09 -16.40 -33.39
CA GLU A 455 13.30 -15.23 -33.79
C GLU A 455 13.60 -14.00 -32.92
N ASP A 456 14.43 -14.14 -31.89
CA ASP A 456 14.78 -13.05 -30.96
C ASP A 456 15.70 -12.00 -31.60
N PHE A 457 16.15 -12.23 -32.83
CA PHE A 457 17.08 -11.37 -33.56
C PHE A 457 16.37 -10.66 -34.70
N SER A 458 16.48 -9.34 -34.73
CA SER A 458 15.97 -8.51 -35.83
C SER A 458 17.07 -7.60 -36.38
N GLN A 459 17.26 -7.59 -37.69
CA GLN A 459 18.18 -6.64 -38.31
C GLN A 459 17.54 -5.26 -38.32
N VAL A 460 18.18 -4.32 -37.63
CA VAL A 460 17.65 -2.95 -37.45
C VAL A 460 18.37 -1.91 -38.30
N GLY A 461 19.52 -2.25 -38.89
CA GLY A 461 20.23 -1.37 -39.82
C GLY A 461 21.52 -1.95 -40.36
N THR A 462 22.17 -1.21 -41.26
CA THR A 462 23.48 -1.53 -41.84
C THR A 462 24.26 -0.24 -42.06
N SER A 463 25.56 -0.22 -41.74
CA SER A 463 26.37 0.99 -41.87
C SER A 463 26.64 1.38 -43.32
N GLY A 464 26.45 2.66 -43.62
CA GLY A 464 26.78 3.26 -44.92
C GLY A 464 28.28 3.47 -45.13
N ALA A 465 28.66 4.09 -46.25
CA ALA A 465 30.05 4.39 -46.60
C ALA A 465 30.77 5.30 -45.58
N ASP A 466 30.00 6.13 -44.87
CA ASP A 466 30.45 7.00 -43.77
C ASP A 466 30.48 6.29 -42.41
N GLY A 467 30.15 4.99 -42.37
CA GLY A 467 30.10 4.18 -41.17
C GLY A 467 28.91 4.50 -40.27
N VAL A 468 27.91 5.24 -40.74
CA VAL A 468 26.76 5.67 -39.93
C VAL A 468 25.59 4.69 -40.05
N VAL A 469 24.94 4.42 -38.92
CA VAL A 469 23.67 3.69 -38.81
C VAL A 469 22.72 4.48 -37.92
N ASP A 470 21.57 4.87 -38.47
CA ASP A 470 20.49 5.50 -37.70
C ASP A 470 19.40 4.46 -37.41
N LEU A 471 19.03 4.34 -36.14
CA LEU A 471 18.00 3.44 -35.66
C LEU A 471 16.84 4.22 -35.07
N HIS A 472 15.63 3.78 -35.39
CA HIS A 472 14.38 4.31 -34.84
C HIS A 472 13.70 3.23 -33.99
N LEU A 473 13.78 3.38 -32.67
CA LEU A 473 13.27 2.38 -31.73
C LEU A 473 12.00 2.86 -31.02
N LYS A 474 11.13 1.90 -30.71
CA LYS A 474 9.95 2.12 -29.87
C LYS A 474 10.34 1.92 -28.40
N ARG A 475 9.94 2.85 -27.53
CA ARG A 475 10.25 2.76 -26.09
C ARG A 475 9.53 1.61 -25.38
N SER A 476 8.39 1.18 -25.92
CA SER A 476 7.62 0.05 -25.40
C SER A 476 8.23 -1.32 -25.76
N ASP A 477 9.24 -1.35 -26.64
CA ASP A 477 9.80 -2.58 -27.21
C ASP A 477 11.30 -2.41 -27.46
N LEU A 478 12.06 -2.29 -26.37
CA LEU A 478 13.50 -2.09 -26.41
C LEU A 478 14.21 -3.44 -26.39
N PRO A 479 15.23 -3.66 -27.25
CA PRO A 479 16.02 -4.88 -27.21
C PRO A 479 16.90 -4.94 -25.95
N THR A 480 17.30 -6.13 -25.56
CA THR A 480 18.33 -6.41 -24.54
C THR A 480 19.68 -5.82 -24.96
N GLY A 481 19.98 -5.79 -26.25
CA GLY A 481 21.18 -5.14 -26.79
C GLY A 481 21.33 -5.25 -28.30
N PHE A 482 22.46 -4.75 -28.82
CA PHE A 482 22.78 -4.72 -30.24
C PHE A 482 24.05 -5.50 -30.55
N PHE A 483 24.00 -6.32 -31.59
CA PHE A 483 25.17 -6.93 -32.21
C PHE A 483 25.58 -6.15 -33.46
N PHE A 484 26.88 -5.88 -33.57
CA PHE A 484 27.50 -5.24 -34.73
C PHE A 484 28.32 -6.30 -35.46
N ARG A 485 27.81 -6.70 -36.62
CA ARG A 485 28.31 -7.81 -37.43
C ARG A 485 29.01 -7.27 -38.70
N PRO A 486 30.34 -7.38 -38.80
CA PRO A 486 31.08 -6.85 -39.95
C PRO A 486 31.02 -7.82 -41.13
N VAL A 487 30.31 -7.46 -42.20
CA VAL A 487 30.13 -8.31 -43.39
C VAL A 487 31.17 -7.97 -44.46
N GLY A 488 31.77 -8.99 -45.08
CA GLY A 488 32.77 -8.80 -46.15
C GLY A 488 34.22 -8.67 -45.67
N TYR A 489 34.48 -8.65 -44.36
CA TYR A 489 35.82 -8.45 -43.77
C TYR A 489 36.65 -9.73 -43.54
N LYS A 490 36.29 -10.87 -44.13
CA LYS A 490 37.07 -12.14 -44.17
C LYS A 490 37.81 -12.51 -42.86
N LYS A 491 37.14 -12.41 -41.70
CA LYS A 491 37.66 -12.68 -40.33
C LYS A 491 38.64 -11.64 -39.76
N LYS A 492 38.89 -10.53 -40.45
CA LYS A 492 39.71 -9.43 -39.93
C LYS A 492 39.01 -8.61 -38.85
N ALA A 493 37.69 -8.70 -38.74
CA ALA A 493 36.92 -8.00 -37.72
C ALA A 493 36.03 -8.97 -36.94
N LYS A 494 35.90 -8.73 -35.64
CA LYS A 494 35.06 -9.51 -34.72
C LYS A 494 33.70 -8.85 -34.53
N VAL A 495 32.70 -9.67 -34.24
CA VAL A 495 31.38 -9.21 -33.80
C VAL A 495 31.51 -8.51 -32.45
N LYS A 496 30.76 -7.43 -32.26
CA LYS A 496 30.71 -6.68 -30.99
C LYS A 496 29.27 -6.62 -30.48
N PHE A 497 29.09 -6.86 -29.20
CA PHE A 497 27.81 -6.69 -28.52
C PHE A 497 27.82 -5.43 -27.65
N LEU A 498 26.75 -4.65 -27.69
CA LEU A 498 26.48 -3.55 -26.78
C LEU A 498 25.14 -3.77 -26.08
N ASP A 499 25.20 -3.79 -24.75
CA ASP A 499 24.02 -3.89 -23.89
C ASP A 499 23.19 -2.62 -23.97
N MET A 500 21.87 -2.74 -24.03
CA MET A 500 20.98 -1.59 -24.10
C MET A 500 21.07 -0.73 -22.85
N SER A 501 21.25 -1.32 -21.66
CA SER A 501 21.45 -0.56 -20.43
C SER A 501 22.72 0.31 -20.50
N ASN A 502 23.80 -0.20 -21.10
CA ASN A 502 25.04 0.55 -21.31
C ASN A 502 24.87 1.66 -22.36
N VAL A 503 24.16 1.38 -23.45
CA VAL A 503 23.81 2.37 -24.47
C VAL A 503 23.00 3.50 -23.83
N MET A 504 22.06 3.17 -22.95
CA MET A 504 21.24 4.17 -22.26
C MET A 504 21.99 4.97 -21.19
N ALA A 505 23.00 4.37 -20.53
CA ALA A 505 23.84 5.01 -19.52
C ALA A 505 24.95 5.91 -20.11
N GLN A 506 25.55 5.50 -21.23
CA GLN A 506 26.65 6.23 -21.88
C GLN A 506 26.19 7.49 -22.63
N SER A 507 24.88 7.67 -22.82
CA SER A 507 24.36 8.93 -23.37
C SER A 507 24.38 10.04 -22.30
N GLN A 508 25.34 10.94 -22.38
CA GLN A 508 25.31 12.20 -21.62
C GLN A 508 25.33 13.38 -22.59
N GLY A 509 24.31 14.24 -22.53
CA GLY A 509 24.21 15.47 -23.31
C GLY A 509 22.78 15.77 -23.84
N ASP A 510 22.57 17.03 -24.25
CA ASP A 510 21.35 17.48 -24.92
C ASP A 510 21.41 17.13 -26.40
N TYR A 511 20.83 15.99 -26.76
CA TYR A 511 20.78 15.56 -28.15
C TYR A 511 19.34 15.35 -28.64
N THR A 512 19.06 15.90 -29.81
CA THR A 512 17.87 15.56 -30.61
C THR A 512 17.87 14.07 -31.00
N MET A 513 19.04 13.47 -31.17
CA MET A 513 19.27 12.04 -31.45
C MET A 513 20.52 11.56 -30.71
N ARG A 514 20.46 10.41 -30.01
CA ARG A 514 21.61 9.92 -29.22
C ARG A 514 22.70 9.40 -30.15
N GLN A 515 23.94 9.85 -29.98
CA GLN A 515 25.07 9.46 -30.83
C GLN A 515 26.07 8.57 -30.10
N PHE A 516 26.57 7.53 -30.76
CA PHE A 516 27.53 6.57 -30.23
C PHE A 516 28.63 6.30 -31.23
N ARG A 517 29.89 6.47 -30.82
CA ARG A 517 31.05 6.11 -31.67
C ARG A 517 31.53 4.72 -31.31
N LEU A 518 31.33 3.75 -32.22
CA LEU A 518 31.72 2.36 -32.03
C LEU A 518 33.06 2.08 -32.73
N LYS A 519 34.11 1.89 -31.93
CA LYS A 519 35.39 1.40 -32.43
C LYS A 519 35.35 -0.12 -32.59
N MET A 520 35.59 -0.60 -33.81
CA MET A 520 35.68 -2.02 -34.15
C MET A 520 37.10 -2.35 -34.58
N TYR A 521 37.70 -3.32 -33.90
CA TYR A 521 39.07 -3.74 -34.19
C TYR A 521 39.15 -4.47 -35.54
N LEU A 522 40.10 -4.05 -36.37
CA LEU A 522 40.41 -4.67 -37.65
C LEU A 522 41.85 -5.17 -37.63
N ASP A 523 42.02 -6.49 -37.68
CA ASP A 523 43.31 -7.16 -37.85
C ASP A 523 43.88 -6.81 -39.24
N ASN A 524 45.18 -6.48 -39.29
CA ASN A 524 45.87 -6.14 -40.54
C ASN A 524 45.96 -7.31 -41.51
#